data_AF-A0A4U2DH06-F1
#
_entry.id   AF-A0A4U2DH06-F1
#
_cell.length_a   1.000
_cell.length_b   1.000
_cell.length_c   1.000
_cell.angle_alpha   90.00
_cell.angle_beta   90.00
_cell.angle_gamma   90.00
#
_symmetry.space_group_name_H-M   'P 1'
#
loop_
_entity.id
_entity.type
_entity.pdbx_description
1 polymer ?
#
loop_
_entity_poly.entity_id
_entity_poly.type
_entity_poly.pdbx_seq_one_letter_code
_entity_poly.pdbx_strand_id
1 'polypeptide(L)'
;VLTASRDSEYALEANGAGIFTSLLVDALKGGAADIRGNITPGSLYAYVDEALGAWDQRPIFKTNVTSFSPLRIIPPKVPFETLRKITQYFPTADSEHKLDPSYEDTETNADPDN
;
A
#
# COMPACT_ATOMS: atom_id res chain seq x y z
N VAL A 1 0.01 -5.61 18.84
CA VAL A 1 0.12 -7.06 18.60
C VAL A 1 -0.52 -7.37 17.25
N LEU A 2 0.26 -7.98 16.35
CA LEU A 2 -0.20 -8.46 15.05
C LEU A 2 0.11 -9.97 14.99
N THR A 3 -0.89 -10.82 14.79
CA THR A 3 -0.71 -12.29 14.78
C THR A 3 -1.28 -12.91 13.53
N ALA A 4 -0.71 -14.07 13.18
CA ALA A 4 -1.15 -14.85 12.05
C ALA A 4 -2.58 -15.37 12.22
N SER A 5 -2.91 -15.99 13.36
CA SER A 5 -4.22 -16.62 13.62
C SER A 5 -4.81 -16.20 14.97
N ARG A 6 -6.07 -16.60 15.19
CA ARG A 6 -6.70 -16.70 16.51
C ARG A 6 -6.11 -17.85 17.32
N ASP A 7 -6.39 -17.81 18.61
CA ASP A 7 -6.16 -18.90 19.55
C ASP A 7 -6.90 -20.19 19.15
N SER A 8 -8.05 -20.06 18.51
CA SER A 8 -8.84 -21.18 17.99
C SER A 8 -8.38 -21.72 16.62
N GLU A 9 -7.35 -21.13 16.01
CA GLU A 9 -6.97 -21.37 14.62
C GLU A 9 -5.47 -21.68 14.48
N TYR A 10 -5.14 -22.59 13.56
CA TYR A 10 -3.75 -22.90 13.23
C TYR A 10 -3.18 -21.86 12.26
N ALA A 11 -1.87 -21.62 12.36
CA ALA A 11 -1.15 -20.88 11.35
C ALA A 11 -0.87 -21.76 10.12
N LEU A 12 -1.18 -21.24 8.94
CA LEU A 12 -0.97 -21.92 7.68
C LEU A 12 0.47 -21.77 7.19
N GLU A 13 1.00 -22.84 6.63
CA GLU A 13 2.32 -22.87 5.99
C GLU A 13 2.18 -23.39 4.56
N ALA A 14 3.04 -22.87 3.68
CA ALA A 14 3.20 -23.35 2.32
C ALA A 14 4.70 -23.42 1.99
N ASN A 15 5.15 -24.52 1.38
CA ASN A 15 6.55 -24.71 0.98
C ASN A 15 7.58 -24.52 2.11
N GLY A 16 7.23 -24.92 3.35
CA GLY A 16 8.12 -24.81 4.51
C GLY A 16 8.25 -23.41 5.11
N ALA A 17 7.38 -22.47 4.71
CA ALA A 17 7.30 -21.13 5.29
C ALA A 17 5.86 -20.78 5.68
N GLY A 18 5.70 -20.05 6.78
CA GLY A 18 4.39 -19.50 7.18
C GLY A 18 3.86 -18.51 6.15
N ILE A 19 2.60 -18.68 5.73
CA ILE A 19 1.95 -17.81 4.74
C ILE A 19 1.90 -16.38 5.27
N PHE A 20 1.43 -16.20 6.51
CA PHE A 20 1.41 -14.90 7.18
C PHE A 20 2.78 -14.24 7.23
N THR A 21 3.82 -14.98 7.62
CA THR A 21 5.18 -14.45 7.74
C THR A 21 5.71 -14.00 6.37
N SER A 22 5.45 -14.78 5.32
CA SER A 22 5.83 -14.42 3.95
C SER A 22 5.16 -13.13 3.49
N LEU A 23 3.84 -13.02 3.68
CA LEU A 23 3.08 -11.82 3.35
C LEU A 23 3.53 -10.60 4.17
N LEU A 24 3.81 -10.78 5.46
CA LEU A 24 4.30 -9.72 6.33
C LEU A 24 5.68 -9.21 5.88
N VAL A 25 6.57 -10.11 5.45
CA VAL A 25 7.87 -9.75 4.90
C VAL A 25 7.72 -8.95 3.61
N ASP A 26 6.82 -9.36 2.71
CA ASP A 26 6.60 -8.64 1.46
C ASP A 26 5.92 -7.27 1.67
N ALA A 27 5.01 -7.19 2.64
CA ALA A 27 4.44 -5.96 3.14
C ALA A 27 5.54 -4.98 3.59
N LEU A 28 6.50 -5.48 4.39
CA LEU A 28 7.65 -4.71 4.88
C LEU A 28 8.66 -4.32 3.80
N LYS A 29 8.77 -5.09 2.71
CA LYS A 29 9.62 -4.74 1.57
C LYS A 29 9.04 -3.59 0.73
N GLY A 30 7.78 -3.23 0.94
CA GLY A 30 7.14 -2.11 0.26
C GLY A 30 5.73 -2.39 -0.24
N GLY A 31 5.25 -3.63 -0.13
CA GLY A 31 3.87 -3.98 -0.47
C GLY A 31 2.85 -3.12 0.30
N ALA A 32 3.12 -2.85 1.57
CA ALA A 32 2.26 -2.07 2.45
C ALA A 32 2.63 -0.58 2.54
N ALA A 33 3.46 -0.07 1.61
CA ALA A 33 3.87 1.33 1.61
C ALA A 33 2.81 2.22 0.94
N ASP A 34 2.48 3.34 1.60
CA ASP A 34 1.70 4.42 1.00
C ASP A 34 2.48 5.12 -0.15
N ILE A 35 1.85 6.05 -0.85
CA ILE A 35 2.48 6.79 -1.97
C ILE A 35 3.74 7.56 -1.53
N ARG A 36 3.85 7.88 -0.24
CA ARG A 36 4.97 8.61 0.37
C ARG A 36 6.06 7.66 0.90
N GLY A 37 5.87 6.35 0.79
CA GLY A 37 6.81 5.32 1.23
C GLY A 37 6.65 4.89 2.70
N ASN A 38 5.61 5.34 3.40
CA ASN A 38 5.41 4.98 4.81
C ASN A 38 4.78 3.59 4.94
N ILE A 39 5.35 2.76 5.81
CA ILE A 39 4.80 1.47 6.21
C ILE A 39 4.44 1.57 7.69
N THR A 40 3.15 1.42 8.01
CA THR A 40 2.61 1.55 9.38
C THR A 40 2.12 0.19 9.87
N PRO A 41 1.92 0.00 11.19
CA PRO A 41 1.30 -1.23 11.69
C PRO A 41 -0.08 -1.49 11.06
N GLY A 42 -0.84 -0.42 10.79
CA GLY A 42 -2.14 -0.51 10.13
C GLY A 42 -2.04 -0.92 8.67
N SER A 43 -1.09 -0.37 7.92
CA SER A 43 -0.91 -0.76 6.51
C SER A 43 -0.37 -2.19 6.36
N LEU A 44 0.46 -2.66 7.30
CA LEU A 44 0.86 -4.07 7.36
C LEU A 44 -0.34 -5.01 7.55
N TYR A 45 -1.24 -4.69 8.48
CA TYR A 45 -2.46 -5.46 8.67
C TYR A 45 -3.31 -5.47 7.41
N ALA A 46 -3.58 -4.30 6.83
CA ALA A 46 -4.41 -4.18 5.63
C ALA A 46 -3.85 -5.01 4.46
N TYR A 47 -2.55 -4.92 4.21
CA TYR A 47 -1.89 -5.69 3.15
C TYR A 47 -2.03 -7.21 3.35
N VAL A 48 -1.81 -7.68 4.59
CA VAL A 48 -1.90 -9.12 4.89
C VAL A 48 -3.35 -9.61 4.83
N ASP A 49 -4.32 -8.84 5.33
CA ASP A 49 -5.75 -9.19 5.31
C ASP A 49 -6.33 -9.18 3.89
N GLU A 50 -5.88 -8.28 3.01
CA GLU A 50 -6.28 -8.25 1.60
C GLU A 50 -5.70 -9.41 0.79
N ALA A 51 -4.46 -9.82 1.11
CA ALA A 51 -3.80 -10.94 0.44
C ALA A 51 -4.33 -12.31 0.88
N LEU A 52 -4.94 -12.39 2.07
CA LEU A 52 -5.59 -13.59 2.58
C LEU A 52 -7.06 -13.59 2.11
N GLY A 53 -7.44 -14.61 1.33
CA GLY A 53 -8.75 -14.67 0.71
C GLY A 53 -9.90 -14.78 1.73
N ALA A 54 -11.14 -14.69 1.24
CA ALA A 54 -12.33 -14.71 2.09
C ALA A 54 -12.48 -15.94 3.00
N TRP A 55 -11.80 -17.04 2.67
CA TRP A 55 -11.91 -18.35 3.32
C TRP A 55 -10.64 -18.79 4.07
N ASP A 56 -9.63 -17.93 4.11
CA ASP A 56 -8.34 -18.21 4.73
C ASP A 56 -8.27 -17.67 6.16
N GLN A 57 -7.23 -18.13 6.87
CA GLN A 57 -6.80 -17.64 8.18
C GLN A 57 -6.84 -16.10 8.23
N ARG A 58 -7.55 -15.52 9.22
CA ARG A 58 -7.64 -14.06 9.38
C ARG A 58 -6.59 -13.55 10.38
N PRO A 59 -5.71 -12.62 9.97
CA PRO A 59 -4.75 -12.03 10.89
C PRO A 59 -5.49 -11.22 11.97
N ILE A 60 -4.92 -11.12 13.17
CA ILE A 60 -5.47 -10.28 14.23
C ILE A 60 -4.55 -9.10 14.46
N PHE A 61 -5.13 -7.90 14.42
CA PHE A 61 -4.46 -6.68 14.81
C PHE A 61 -5.10 -6.06 16.05
N LYS A 62 -4.37 -6.06 17.16
CA LYS A 62 -4.72 -5.37 18.42
C LYS A 62 -3.70 -4.29 18.69
N THR A 63 -4.13 -3.03 18.71
CA THR A 63 -3.25 -1.89 18.90
C THR A 63 -3.76 -0.94 19.99
N ASN A 64 -2.85 -0.32 20.73
CA ASN A 64 -3.13 0.77 21.65
C ASN A 64 -2.20 1.94 21.30
N VAL A 65 -2.65 2.77 20.38
CA VAL A 65 -1.86 3.86 19.79
C VAL A 65 -2.68 5.13 19.73
N THR A 66 -2.01 6.26 19.95
CA THR A 66 -2.57 7.60 19.73
C THR A 66 -2.33 8.12 18.31
N SER A 67 -1.37 7.52 17.58
CA SER A 67 -1.09 7.82 16.18
C SER A 67 -0.40 6.64 15.49
N PHE A 68 -0.56 6.53 14.17
CA PHE A 68 0.12 5.52 13.36
C PHE A 68 1.44 6.07 12.82
N SER A 69 2.47 6.06 13.67
CA SER A 69 3.83 6.35 13.21
C SER A 69 4.33 5.22 12.28
N PRO A 70 5.11 5.55 11.23
CA PRO A 70 5.68 4.54 10.36
C PRO A 70 6.67 3.66 11.14
N LEU A 71 6.56 2.34 10.94
CA LEU A 71 7.57 1.37 11.39
C LEU A 71 8.78 1.35 10.46
N ARG A 72 8.55 1.60 9.17
CA ARG A 72 9.57 1.67 8.14
C ARG A 72 9.19 2.72 7.11
N ILE A 73 10.19 3.42 6.59
CA ILE A 73 10.05 4.35 5.48
C ILE A 73 10.93 3.82 4.35
N ILE A 74 10.36 3.71 3.16
CA ILE A 74 11.05 3.34 1.93
C ILE A 74 11.03 4.52 0.95
N PRO A 75 11.81 4.50 -0.15
CA PRO A 75 11.67 5.52 -1.19
C PRO A 75 10.22 5.64 -1.67
N PRO A 76 9.69 6.87 -1.81
CA PRO A 76 8.30 7.07 -2.20
C PRO A 76 8.06 6.56 -3.62
N LYS A 77 6.86 5.99 -3.86
CA LYS A 77 6.45 5.48 -5.18
C LYS A 77 6.30 6.62 -6.20
N VAL A 78 5.90 7.79 -5.72
CA VAL A 78 5.79 9.03 -6.51
C VAL A 78 6.67 10.09 -5.87
N PRO A 79 7.58 10.75 -6.61
CA PRO A 79 8.40 11.83 -6.06
C PRO A 79 7.55 12.92 -5.42
N PHE A 80 8.01 13.46 -4.29
CA PHE A 80 7.28 14.53 -3.59
C PHE A 80 7.07 15.77 -4.46
N GLU A 81 8.03 16.10 -5.33
CA GLU A 81 7.87 17.22 -6.27
C GLU A 81 6.71 16.99 -7.22
N THR A 82 6.50 15.76 -7.70
CA THR A 82 5.35 15.41 -8.53
C THR A 82 4.04 15.53 -7.74
N LEU A 83 3.98 15.02 -6.51
CA LEU A 83 2.79 15.14 -5.66
C LEU A 83 2.41 16.60 -5.36
N ARG A 84 3.39 17.50 -5.21
CA ARG A 84 3.15 18.93 -5.00
C ARG A 84 2.54 19.63 -6.20
N LYS A 85 2.69 19.08 -7.42
CA LYS A 85 2.04 19.62 -8.62
C LYS A 85 0.52 19.41 -8.63
N ILE A 86 -0.05 18.63 -7.71
CA ILE A 86 -1.51 18.39 -7.67
C ILE A 86 -2.31 19.70 -7.60
N THR A 87 -1.82 20.71 -6.87
CA THR A 87 -2.48 22.02 -6.78
C THR A 87 -2.24 22.90 -8.02
N GLN A 88 -1.31 22.53 -8.90
CA GLN A 88 -1.11 23.17 -10.20
C GLN A 88 -2.08 22.61 -11.23
N TYR A 89 -2.25 21.28 -11.24
CA TYR A 89 -3.19 20.59 -12.14
C TYR A 89 -4.65 20.77 -11.72
N PHE A 90 -4.91 20.79 -10.41
CA PHE A 90 -6.25 20.93 -9.83
C PHE A 90 -6.27 22.13 -8.87
N PRO A 91 -6.47 23.37 -9.38
CA PRO A 91 -6.45 24.57 -8.55
C PRO A 91 -7.55 24.60 -7.49
N THR A 92 -8.67 23.93 -7.74
CA THR A 92 -9.79 23.76 -6.82
C THR A 92 -10.15 22.28 -6.68
N ALA A 93 -10.83 21.92 -5.60
CA ALA A 93 -11.20 20.52 -5.32
C ALA A 93 -12.20 19.94 -6.34
N ASP A 94 -12.91 20.81 -7.06
CA ASP A 94 -13.88 20.50 -8.12
C ASP A 94 -13.31 20.76 -9.53
N SER A 95 -12.04 21.13 -9.66
CA SER A 95 -11.41 21.32 -10.96
C SER A 95 -11.38 20.02 -11.75
N GLU A 96 -11.84 20.05 -12.99
CA GLU A 96 -11.70 18.94 -13.93
C GLU A 96 -10.46 19.16 -14.81
N HIS A 97 -9.58 18.15 -14.89
CA HIS A 97 -8.44 18.15 -15.82
C HIS A 97 -8.78 17.25 -17.00
N LYS A 98 -8.93 17.84 -18.20
CA LYS A 98 -9.31 17.07 -19.40
C LYS A 98 -8.08 16.37 -19.96
N LEU A 99 -8.16 15.04 -20.02
CA LEU A 99 -7.18 14.21 -20.69
C LEU A 99 -7.51 14.15 -22.19
N ASP A 100 -6.46 14.09 -23.00
CA ASP A 100 -6.52 13.78 -24.43
C ASP A 100 -5.50 12.66 -24.75
N PRO A 101 -5.48 12.10 -25.97
CA PRO A 101 -4.59 10.99 -26.31
C PRO A 101 -3.10 11.24 -26.06
N SER A 102 -2.65 12.50 -25.97
CA SER A 102 -1.24 12.81 -25.69
C SER A 102 -0.80 12.44 -24.26
N TYR A 103 -1.72 12.11 -23.36
CA TYR A 103 -1.43 11.63 -22.00
C TYR A 103 -1.16 10.12 -21.91
N GLU A 104 -1.39 9.37 -22.99
CA GLU A 104 -1.17 7.93 -23.05
C GLU A 104 0.18 7.65 -23.70
N ASP A 105 1.09 6.98 -22.98
CA ASP A 105 2.46 6.70 -23.43
C ASP A 105 2.53 5.78 -24.67
N THR A 106 1.45 5.06 -24.95
CA THR A 106 1.30 4.18 -26.10
C THR A 106 0.79 4.88 -27.37
N GLU A 107 0.32 6.13 -27.25
CA GLU A 107 -0.19 6.89 -28.38
C GLU A 107 0.92 7.56 -29.19
N THR A 108 0.71 7.69 -30.50
CA THR A 108 1.74 8.27 -31.40
C THR A 108 2.00 9.76 -31.16
N ASN A 109 1.04 10.47 -30.58
CA ASN A 109 1.14 11.88 -30.22
C ASN A 109 1.38 12.10 -28.71
N ALA A 110 1.88 11.09 -28.00
CA ALA A 110 2.25 11.20 -26.59
C ALA A 110 3.21 12.38 -26.37
N ASP A 111 2.89 13.22 -25.40
CA ASP A 111 3.77 14.30 -24.94
C ASP A 111 4.45 13.85 -23.64
N PRO A 112 5.79 13.70 -23.61
CA PRO A 112 6.50 13.24 -22.41
C PRO A 112 6.44 14.23 -21.23
N ASP A 113 6.01 15.47 -21.45
CA ASP A 113 5.84 16.47 -20.39
C ASP A 113 4.41 16.52 -19.80
N ASN A 114 3.45 15.78 -20.38
CA ASN A 114 2.10 15.57 -19.84
C ASN A 114 2.05 14.46 -18.78
#